data_AF-A0A9W6SUC3-F1
#
_entry.id   AF-A0A9W6SUC3-F1
#
_cell.length_a   1.000
_cell.length_b   1.000
_cell.length_c   1.000
_cell.angle_alpha   90.00
_cell.angle_beta   90.00
_cell.angle_gamma   90.00
#
_symmetry.space_group_name_H-M   'P 1'
#
loop_
_entity.id
_entity.type
_entity.pdbx_description
1 polymer ?
#
loop_
_entity_poly.entity_id
_entity_poly.type
_entity_poly.pdbx_seq_one_letter_code
_entity_poly.pdbx_strand_id
1 'polypeptide(L)'
;MGSARTRPVRPGPDDARRVAERREHGVLAMQRAVGNRVVTAFLQRQDKGGGGGFPKLTIKGVWVAGEAASAIDVIDINEAAKQVKTKRFIAYATYVKLGGTIAWRANNPGNLRGAPTAIGKAPGAVGTFAVFETMDDGRAAQRALYLNSYGTAKVRAAVMKLTPPSENDTETYLKRLAAAGVDLEKPVAGQIDTLMAAIEANEGMVEGVLIARRPRSALPE
;
A
#
# COMPACT_ATOMS: atom_id res chain seq x y z
N MET A 1 -74.24 -14.51 -19.13
CA MET A 1 -74.03 -15.96 -19.30
C MET A 1 -73.00 -16.17 -20.40
N GLY A 2 -71.99 -17.02 -20.17
CA GLY A 2 -71.13 -17.56 -21.24
C GLY A 2 -69.70 -16.99 -21.28
N SER A 3 -68.77 -17.75 -20.69
CA SER A 3 -67.31 -17.57 -20.72
C SER A 3 -66.70 -18.61 -21.67
N ALA A 4 -65.77 -18.20 -22.54
CA ALA A 4 -64.73 -19.05 -23.17
C ALA A 4 -63.71 -18.13 -23.88
N ARG A 5 -62.50 -17.90 -23.33
CA ARG A 5 -61.25 -18.70 -23.38
C ARG A 5 -60.75 -19.05 -24.81
N THR A 6 -59.69 -18.36 -25.23
CA THR A 6 -58.56 -18.96 -25.97
C THR A 6 -57.23 -18.48 -25.36
N ARG A 7 -56.34 -19.44 -25.13
CA ARG A 7 -55.06 -19.32 -24.40
C ARG A 7 -53.88 -19.10 -25.37
N PRO A 8 -52.73 -18.61 -24.88
CA PRO A 8 -51.53 -18.38 -25.68
C PRO A 8 -50.76 -19.68 -25.97
N VAL A 9 -50.16 -19.78 -27.16
CA VAL A 9 -49.23 -20.85 -27.52
C VAL A 9 -47.83 -20.49 -27.00
N ARG A 10 -47.30 -21.34 -26.11
CA ARG A 10 -45.88 -21.41 -25.75
C ARG A 10 -45.18 -22.43 -26.67
N PRO A 11 -43.96 -22.18 -27.16
CA PRO A 11 -43.06 -23.28 -27.51
C PRO A 11 -42.52 -23.94 -26.23
N GLY A 12 -42.46 -25.26 -26.25
CA GLY A 12 -42.08 -26.12 -25.12
C GLY A 12 -40.56 -26.31 -24.94
N PRO A 13 -40.18 -27.08 -23.90
CA PRO A 13 -38.81 -27.28 -23.47
C PRO A 13 -38.19 -28.49 -24.19
N ASP A 14 -37.02 -28.32 -24.80
CA ASP A 14 -35.98 -29.34 -24.97
C ASP A 14 -34.93 -28.85 -25.96
N ASP A 15 -33.95 -28.11 -25.45
CA ASP A 15 -32.56 -28.27 -25.89
C ASP A 15 -31.62 -27.83 -24.76
N ALA A 16 -31.85 -28.41 -23.58
CA ALA A 16 -30.86 -28.45 -22.52
C ALA A 16 -29.84 -29.53 -22.89
N ARG A 17 -28.75 -29.14 -23.56
CA ARG A 17 -27.38 -29.69 -23.43
C ARG A 17 -26.48 -29.18 -24.56
N ARG A 18 -25.80 -28.07 -24.34
CA ARG A 18 -24.34 -27.94 -24.53
C ARG A 18 -23.86 -26.54 -24.14
N VAL A 19 -22.72 -26.54 -23.46
CA VAL A 19 -21.85 -25.41 -23.08
C VAL A 19 -22.27 -24.62 -21.84
N ALA A 20 -21.99 -25.24 -20.68
CA ALA A 20 -21.65 -24.55 -19.44
C ALA A 20 -20.26 -23.87 -19.54
N GLU A 21 -19.99 -22.97 -18.59
CA GLU A 21 -18.73 -22.22 -18.35
C GLU A 21 -18.52 -21.02 -19.28
N ARG A 22 -18.37 -19.76 -18.85
CA ARG A 22 -17.72 -19.22 -17.65
C ARG A 22 -18.27 -17.83 -17.29
N ARG A 23 -18.43 -17.60 -15.98
CA ARG A 23 -18.51 -16.27 -15.35
C ARG A 23 -17.17 -15.56 -15.55
N GLU A 24 -17.16 -14.24 -15.69
CA GLU A 24 -16.26 -13.35 -14.94
C GLU A 24 -16.79 -11.90 -15.00
N HIS A 25 -16.75 -11.28 -13.83
CA HIS A 25 -17.23 -9.96 -13.51
C HIS A 25 -16.24 -8.91 -14.03
N GLY A 26 -16.69 -8.02 -14.91
CA GLY A 26 -15.95 -6.81 -15.25
C GLY A 26 -15.97 -5.83 -14.08
N VAL A 27 -14.84 -5.71 -13.39
CA VAL A 27 -14.65 -4.72 -12.33
C VAL A 27 -14.53 -3.33 -12.94
N LEU A 28 -15.33 -2.46 -12.35
CA LEU A 28 -15.60 -1.06 -12.67
C LEU A 28 -14.36 -0.16 -12.52
N ALA A 29 -14.32 0.85 -13.38
CA ALA A 29 -13.31 1.89 -13.49
C ALA A 29 -12.94 2.59 -12.17
N MET A 30 -11.64 2.82 -11.96
CA MET A 30 -11.15 3.95 -11.18
C MET A 30 -10.10 4.72 -11.99
N GLN A 31 -10.58 5.77 -12.64
CA GLN A 31 -9.79 6.79 -13.29
C GLN A 31 -10.18 8.11 -12.63
N ARG A 32 -9.33 8.62 -11.72
CA ARG A 32 -9.29 10.04 -11.35
C ARG A 32 -7.92 10.37 -10.77
N ALA A 33 -7.37 11.45 -11.31
CA ALA A 33 -5.98 11.82 -11.30
C ALA A 33 -5.54 12.54 -10.02
N VAL A 34 -4.33 12.23 -9.55
CA VAL A 34 -3.45 13.20 -8.88
C VAL A 34 -2.02 12.91 -9.34
N GLY A 35 -1.42 13.85 -10.10
CA GLY A 35 0.04 13.98 -10.24
C GLY A 35 0.82 12.80 -10.84
N ASN A 36 0.42 12.28 -12.00
CA ASN A 36 1.20 11.29 -12.74
C ASN A 36 2.57 11.87 -13.21
N ARG A 37 3.64 11.54 -12.50
CA ARG A 37 4.92 11.21 -13.15
C ARG A 37 5.11 9.70 -13.11
N VAL A 38 4.25 8.99 -13.84
CA VAL A 38 4.59 7.65 -14.30
C VAL A 38 5.70 7.86 -15.32
N VAL A 39 6.93 7.55 -14.95
CA VAL A 39 8.03 7.46 -15.90
C VAL A 39 7.77 6.21 -16.73
N THR A 40 6.93 6.33 -17.76
CA THR A 40 6.82 5.31 -18.80
C THR A 40 8.04 5.47 -19.70
N ALA A 41 9.19 4.99 -19.21
CA ALA A 41 10.39 4.90 -20.03
C ALA A 41 10.16 3.82 -21.09
N PHE A 42 10.00 4.29 -22.33
CA PHE A 42 9.92 3.54 -23.56
C PHE A 42 11.12 2.57 -23.66
N LEU A 43 10.88 1.26 -23.55
CA LEU A 43 11.91 0.22 -23.79
C LEU A 43 11.72 -0.36 -25.19
N GLN A 44 12.36 0.29 -26.17
CA GLN A 44 12.93 -0.41 -27.32
C GLN A 44 14.45 -0.35 -27.15
N ARG A 45 15.04 -1.37 -26.52
CA ARG A 45 16.44 -1.74 -26.75
C ARG A 45 16.61 -3.25 -26.70
N GLN A 46 16.63 -3.79 -27.92
CA GLN A 46 17.44 -4.90 -28.40
C GLN A 46 17.98 -5.89 -27.36
N ASP A 47 17.41 -7.09 -27.39
CA ASP A 47 18.20 -8.31 -27.29
C ASP A 47 19.29 -8.28 -28.38
N LYS A 48 20.52 -7.93 -27.98
CA LYS A 48 21.70 -8.33 -28.72
C LYS A 48 22.59 -9.11 -27.77
N GLY A 49 22.83 -10.36 -28.17
CA GLY A 49 23.60 -11.34 -27.42
C GLY A 49 24.92 -10.81 -26.90
N GLY A 50 25.19 -11.13 -25.65
CA GLY A 50 26.46 -10.93 -24.96
C GLY A 50 26.33 -11.56 -23.58
N GLY A 51 27.22 -12.48 -23.25
CA GLY A 51 27.25 -13.20 -21.97
C GLY A 51 27.50 -12.29 -20.77
N GLY A 52 26.49 -11.50 -20.38
CA GLY A 52 26.46 -10.67 -19.18
C GLY A 52 25.56 -11.31 -18.12
N GLY A 53 26.11 -11.56 -16.94
CA GLY A 53 25.36 -12.13 -15.82
C GLY A 53 24.15 -11.28 -15.41
N PHE A 54 23.25 -11.89 -14.64
CA PHE A 54 22.05 -11.23 -14.12
C PHE A 54 22.40 -9.87 -13.47
N PRO A 55 21.67 -8.79 -13.80
CA PRO A 55 22.01 -7.45 -13.31
C PRO A 55 21.94 -7.40 -11.79
N LYS A 56 22.86 -6.63 -11.19
CA LYS A 56 22.93 -6.45 -9.74
C LYS A 56 22.19 -5.17 -9.33
N LEU A 57 21.45 -5.24 -8.23
CA LEU A 57 20.86 -4.06 -7.60
C LEU A 57 21.97 -3.15 -7.06
N THR A 58 21.85 -1.85 -7.35
CA THR A 58 22.77 -0.80 -6.86
C THR A 58 22.34 -0.21 -5.52
N ILE A 59 21.12 -0.52 -5.09
CA ILE A 59 20.52 -0.02 -3.85
C ILE A 59 19.98 -1.17 -3.01
N LYS A 60 19.86 -0.92 -1.70
CA LYS A 60 19.32 -1.90 -0.75
C LYS A 60 17.80 -1.81 -0.69
N GLY A 61 17.12 -2.95 -0.55
CA GLY A 61 15.68 -2.99 -0.34
C GLY A 61 15.20 -4.32 0.23
N VAL A 62 13.89 -4.44 0.37
CA VAL A 62 13.22 -5.64 0.90
C VAL A 62 12.21 -6.14 -0.12
N TRP A 63 12.15 -7.45 -0.31
CA TRP A 63 11.10 -8.13 -1.07
C TRP A 63 10.13 -8.73 -0.06
N VAL A 64 8.88 -8.27 -0.06
CA VAL A 64 7.85 -8.74 0.89
C VAL A 64 6.83 -9.67 0.26
N ALA A 65 6.69 -9.64 -1.07
CA ALA A 65 5.76 -10.51 -1.79
C ALA A 65 6.17 -10.71 -3.26
N GLY A 66 5.57 -11.73 -3.89
CA GLY A 66 5.75 -12.05 -5.31
C GLY A 66 6.96 -12.91 -5.63
N GLU A 67 7.16 -13.15 -6.93
CA GLU A 67 8.27 -13.93 -7.46
C GLU A 67 9.64 -13.26 -7.25
N ALA A 68 10.71 -13.97 -7.56
CA ALA A 68 12.04 -13.37 -7.67
C ALA A 68 12.06 -12.23 -8.70
N ALA A 69 12.94 -11.25 -8.49
CA ALA A 69 13.14 -10.14 -9.41
C ALA A 69 13.47 -10.64 -10.82
N SER A 70 12.85 -10.06 -11.85
CA SER A 70 13.35 -10.22 -13.22
C SER A 70 14.55 -9.30 -13.47
N ALA A 71 15.33 -9.55 -14.53
CA ALA A 71 16.42 -8.66 -14.92
C ALA A 71 15.91 -7.24 -15.20
N ILE A 72 14.71 -7.16 -15.76
CA ILE A 72 14.00 -5.93 -16.05
C ILE A 72 13.63 -5.18 -14.77
N ASP A 73 13.08 -5.86 -13.75
CA ASP A 73 12.80 -5.24 -12.45
C ASP A 73 14.05 -4.56 -11.87
N VAL A 74 15.21 -5.25 -11.94
CA VAL A 74 16.48 -4.72 -11.43
C VAL A 74 16.95 -3.50 -12.22
N ILE A 75 16.83 -3.52 -13.55
CA ILE A 75 17.20 -2.39 -14.41
C ILE A 75 16.33 -1.17 -14.08
N ASP A 76 15.01 -1.34 -14.00
CA ASP A 76 14.07 -0.26 -13.70
C ASP A 76 14.33 0.34 -12.31
N ILE A 77 14.56 -0.52 -11.31
CA ILE A 77 14.92 -0.09 -9.95
C ILE A 77 16.20 0.74 -9.97
N ASN A 78 17.23 0.27 -10.67
CA ASN A 78 18.51 0.97 -10.75
C ASN A 78 18.40 2.32 -11.49
N GLU A 79 17.56 2.40 -12.53
CA GLU A 79 17.34 3.64 -13.26
C GLU A 79 16.57 4.66 -12.41
N ALA A 80 15.44 4.24 -11.83
CA ALA A 80 14.65 5.08 -10.93
C ALA A 80 15.45 5.51 -9.69
N ALA A 81 16.34 4.65 -9.20
CA ALA A 81 17.22 4.96 -8.08
C ALA A 81 18.07 6.20 -8.34
N LYS A 82 18.42 6.55 -9.58
CA LYS A 82 19.23 7.76 -9.88
C LYS A 82 18.51 9.04 -9.50
N GLN A 83 17.18 9.06 -9.58
CA GLN A 83 16.37 10.27 -9.45
C GLN A 83 15.83 10.53 -8.03
N VAL A 84 15.91 9.55 -7.13
CA VAL A 84 15.39 9.71 -5.76
C VAL A 84 16.48 10.07 -4.75
N LYS A 85 16.11 10.80 -3.70
CA LYS A 85 17.01 11.11 -2.58
C LYS A 85 17.29 9.85 -1.74
N THR A 86 16.23 9.15 -1.32
CA THR A 86 16.34 7.94 -0.50
C THR A 86 16.61 6.71 -1.38
N LYS A 87 17.82 6.16 -1.33
CA LYS A 87 18.21 4.97 -2.11
C LYS A 87 17.76 3.66 -1.45
N ARG A 88 16.46 3.50 -1.23
CA ARG A 88 15.83 2.30 -0.62
C ARG A 88 14.53 1.96 -1.34
N PHE A 89 14.21 0.66 -1.40
CA PHE A 89 12.94 0.18 -1.95
C PHE A 89 12.28 -0.89 -1.09
N ILE A 90 10.97 -1.06 -1.27
CA ILE A 90 10.18 -2.21 -0.82
C ILE A 90 9.42 -2.74 -2.03
N ALA A 91 9.60 -4.02 -2.33
CA ALA A 91 8.99 -4.70 -3.47
C ALA A 91 7.83 -5.59 -3.00
N TYR A 92 6.65 -5.33 -3.57
CA TYR A 92 5.41 -6.06 -3.41
C TYR A 92 5.23 -7.04 -4.57
N ALA A 93 4.10 -7.76 -4.60
CA ALA A 93 3.86 -8.77 -5.64
C ALA A 93 3.92 -8.18 -7.05
N THR A 94 3.28 -7.04 -7.27
CA THR A 94 3.08 -6.44 -8.61
C THR A 94 3.72 -5.08 -8.78
N TYR A 95 4.33 -4.51 -7.74
CA TYR A 95 4.95 -3.19 -7.80
C TYR A 95 6.11 -3.02 -6.80
N VAL A 96 6.91 -1.98 -7.00
CA VAL A 96 7.99 -1.57 -6.10
C VAL A 96 7.77 -0.11 -5.70
N LYS A 97 7.87 0.16 -4.40
CA LYS A 97 7.93 1.52 -3.85
C LYS A 97 9.37 1.88 -3.55
N LEU A 98 9.90 2.85 -4.27
CA LEU A 98 11.31 3.27 -4.21
C LEU A 98 11.41 4.75 -3.80
N GLY A 99 12.36 5.09 -2.93
CA GLY A 99 12.47 6.47 -2.44
C GLY A 99 11.41 6.83 -1.40
N GLY A 100 11.11 8.12 -1.23
CA GLY A 100 10.14 8.60 -0.24
C GLY A 100 10.52 8.31 1.22
N THR A 101 9.55 8.39 2.12
CA THR A 101 9.68 7.98 3.53
C THR A 101 9.45 6.48 3.70
N ILE A 102 9.85 5.95 4.86
CA ILE A 102 9.57 4.55 5.20
C ILE A 102 8.08 4.28 5.39
N ALA A 103 7.33 5.22 5.98
CA ALA A 103 5.88 5.15 6.10
C ALA A 103 5.20 4.90 4.75
N TRP A 104 5.60 5.65 3.72
CA TRP A 104 5.08 5.48 2.37
C TRP A 104 5.46 4.14 1.74
N ARG A 105 6.76 3.77 1.79
CA ARG A 105 7.24 2.52 1.19
C ARG A 105 6.63 1.29 1.84
N ALA A 106 6.43 1.32 3.15
CA ALA A 106 5.98 0.20 3.97
C ALA A 106 4.45 0.14 4.11
N ASN A 107 3.72 1.02 3.45
CA ASN A 107 2.27 1.15 3.63
C ASN A 107 1.86 1.34 5.11
N ASN A 108 2.64 2.12 5.85
CA ASN A 108 2.58 2.18 7.31
C ASN A 108 2.53 3.64 7.78
N PRO A 109 1.35 4.28 7.72
CA PRO A 109 1.21 5.71 7.99
C PRO A 109 1.46 6.05 9.47
N GLY A 110 1.31 5.08 10.37
CA GLY A 110 1.56 5.23 11.80
C GLY A 110 2.95 4.81 12.26
N ASN A 111 3.89 4.51 11.35
CA ASN A 111 5.24 4.06 11.68
C ASN A 111 5.28 2.90 12.70
N LEU A 112 4.33 1.97 12.59
CA LEU A 112 4.18 0.81 13.48
C LEU A 112 5.40 -0.11 13.39
N ARG A 113 5.88 -0.59 14.55
CA ARG A 113 6.98 -1.56 14.62
C ARG A 113 6.54 -3.01 14.36
N GLY A 114 5.25 -3.29 14.52
CA GLY A 114 4.66 -4.62 14.34
C GLY A 114 3.14 -4.57 14.39
N ALA A 115 2.50 -5.53 13.72
CA ALA A 115 1.07 -5.81 13.78
C ALA A 115 0.82 -7.24 13.27
N PRO A 116 -0.25 -7.93 13.72
CA PRO A 116 -0.59 -9.27 13.22
C PRO A 116 -0.86 -9.31 11.71
N THR A 117 -1.32 -8.21 11.13
CA THR A 117 -1.64 -8.08 9.70
C THR A 117 -0.44 -7.64 8.83
N ALA A 118 0.75 -7.49 9.41
CA ALA A 118 1.94 -7.12 8.65
C ALA A 118 2.40 -8.29 7.77
N ILE A 119 2.72 -7.99 6.52
CA ILE A 119 3.22 -8.97 5.53
C ILE A 119 4.76 -9.05 5.53
N GLY A 120 5.42 -8.15 6.25
CA GLY A 120 6.86 -8.08 6.28
C GLY A 120 7.39 -7.01 7.21
N LYS A 121 8.70 -6.80 7.14
CA LYS A 121 9.41 -5.81 7.94
C LYS A 121 10.46 -5.10 7.10
N ALA A 122 10.63 -3.80 7.32
CA ALA A 122 11.63 -2.99 6.63
C ALA A 122 12.52 -2.23 7.61
N PRO A 123 13.86 -2.26 7.44
CA PRO A 123 14.76 -1.47 8.26
C PRO A 123 14.66 0.02 7.90
N GLY A 124 14.49 0.85 8.92
CA GLY A 124 14.59 2.31 8.88
C GLY A 124 15.78 2.82 9.68
N ALA A 125 15.89 4.14 9.81
CA ALA A 125 16.99 4.78 10.54
C ALA A 125 16.93 4.49 12.05
N VAL A 126 15.72 4.38 12.62
CA VAL A 126 15.47 4.23 14.07
C VAL A 126 14.81 2.89 14.41
N GLY A 127 15.23 1.85 13.68
CA GLY A 127 14.80 0.46 13.89
C GLY A 127 13.98 -0.11 12.73
N THR A 128 13.21 -1.15 13.01
CA THR A 128 12.49 -1.92 12.00
C THR A 128 10.99 -1.66 12.08
N PHE A 129 10.37 -1.46 10.92
CA PHE A 129 8.96 -1.11 10.78
C PHE A 129 8.18 -2.22 10.11
N ALA A 130 6.92 -2.39 10.49
CA ALA A 130 5.97 -3.27 9.83
C ALA A 130 5.74 -2.81 8.38
N VAL A 131 5.58 -3.77 7.48
CA VAL A 131 5.15 -3.55 6.09
C VAL A 131 3.76 -4.15 5.92
N PHE A 132 2.86 -3.39 5.31
CA PHE A 132 1.47 -3.79 5.04
C PHE A 132 1.23 -3.91 3.54
N GLU A 133 0.28 -4.77 3.12
CA GLU A 133 -0.02 -4.97 1.70
C GLU A 133 -0.52 -3.68 1.03
N THR A 134 -1.43 -2.97 1.69
CA THR A 134 -1.96 -1.69 1.23
C THR A 134 -1.88 -0.60 2.32
N MET A 135 -1.98 0.66 1.89
CA MET A 135 -2.01 1.79 2.83
C MET A 135 -3.22 1.75 3.76
N ASP A 136 -4.35 1.20 3.28
CA ASP A 136 -5.56 1.01 4.08
C ASP A 136 -5.35 -0.07 5.15
N ASP A 137 -4.63 -1.15 4.84
CA ASP A 137 -4.29 -2.18 5.84
C ASP A 137 -3.41 -1.61 6.97
N GLY A 138 -2.43 -0.77 6.61
CA GLY A 138 -1.61 -0.08 7.60
C GLY A 138 -2.40 0.90 8.45
N ARG A 139 -3.35 1.63 7.85
CA ARG A 139 -4.26 2.53 8.56
C ARG A 139 -5.19 1.75 9.50
N ALA A 140 -5.76 0.63 9.03
CA ALA A 140 -6.59 -0.25 9.85
C ALA A 140 -5.80 -0.82 11.04
N ALA A 141 -4.55 -1.26 10.82
CA ALA A 141 -3.67 -1.73 11.88
C ALA A 141 -3.34 -0.63 12.91
N GLN A 142 -3.08 0.60 12.45
CA GLN A 142 -2.85 1.74 13.33
C GLN A 142 -4.08 2.06 14.17
N ARG A 143 -5.26 2.09 13.55
CA ARG A 143 -6.53 2.30 14.26
C ARG A 143 -6.75 1.23 15.33
N ALA A 144 -6.56 -0.03 14.97
CA ALA A 144 -6.74 -1.16 15.89
C ALA A 144 -5.78 -1.05 17.09
N LEU A 145 -4.49 -0.73 16.86
CA LEU A 145 -3.55 -0.51 17.95
C LEU A 145 -4.02 0.63 18.87
N TYR A 146 -4.41 1.77 18.31
CA TYR A 146 -4.78 2.94 19.09
C TYR A 146 -6.04 2.70 19.93
N LEU A 147 -7.05 2.06 19.36
CA LEU A 147 -8.28 1.74 20.08
C LEU A 147 -8.05 0.67 21.14
N ASN A 148 -7.33 -0.41 20.80
CA ASN A 148 -7.17 -1.55 21.70
C ASN A 148 -6.22 -1.25 22.87
N SER A 149 -5.16 -0.49 22.63
CA SER A 149 -4.14 -0.21 23.66
C SER A 149 -4.36 1.11 24.39
N TYR A 150 -5.01 2.09 23.75
CA TYR A 150 -5.10 3.45 24.27
C TYR A 150 -6.50 4.05 24.21
N GLY A 151 -7.53 3.32 23.76
CA GLY A 151 -8.86 3.89 23.48
C GLY A 151 -9.47 4.69 24.63
N THR A 152 -9.29 4.22 25.87
CA THR A 152 -9.79 4.89 27.09
C THR A 152 -8.81 5.92 27.66
N ALA A 153 -7.55 5.90 27.23
CA ALA A 153 -6.54 6.85 27.69
C ALA A 153 -6.73 8.22 27.04
N LYS A 154 -6.38 9.27 27.77
CA LYS A 154 -6.25 10.61 27.20
C LYS A 154 -5.22 10.58 26.07
N VAL A 155 -5.46 11.35 25.00
CA VAL A 155 -4.50 11.45 23.87
C VAL A 155 -3.10 11.80 24.35
N ARG A 156 -2.95 12.77 25.26
CA ARG A 156 -1.65 13.13 25.83
C ARG A 156 -0.89 11.92 26.38
N ALA A 157 -1.58 11.09 27.17
CA ALA A 157 -0.99 9.92 27.80
C ALA A 157 -0.66 8.81 26.78
N ALA A 158 -1.50 8.65 25.75
CA ALA A 158 -1.23 7.72 24.65
C ALA A 158 0.02 8.14 23.86
N VAL A 159 0.11 9.41 23.47
CA VAL A 159 1.23 9.96 22.70
C VAL A 159 2.53 9.90 23.48
N MET A 160 2.53 10.19 24.78
CA MET A 160 3.73 10.04 25.63
C MET A 160 4.28 8.60 25.65
N LYS A 161 3.45 7.59 25.39
CA LYS A 161 3.89 6.19 25.26
C LYS A 161 4.34 5.85 23.84
N LEU A 162 3.65 6.38 22.83
CA LEU A 162 3.95 6.14 21.42
C LEU A 162 5.24 6.83 20.98
N THR A 163 5.45 8.06 21.45
CA THR A 163 6.60 8.91 21.14
C THR A 163 7.17 9.43 22.47
N PRO A 164 7.99 8.65 23.18
CA PRO A 164 8.48 9.07 24.50
C PRO A 164 9.45 10.26 24.39
N PRO A 165 9.44 11.20 25.37
CA PRO A 165 10.31 12.38 25.39
C PRO A 165 11.81 12.07 25.41
N SER A 166 12.20 10.89 25.91
CA SER A 166 13.59 10.43 25.92
C SER A 166 14.15 10.20 24.51
N GLU A 167 13.27 10.03 23.52
CA GLU A 167 13.64 9.73 22.13
C GLU A 167 13.17 10.81 21.14
N ASN A 168 12.20 11.64 21.52
CA ASN A 168 11.50 12.55 20.61
C ASN A 168 11.16 13.88 21.28
N ASP A 169 11.05 14.95 20.48
CA ASP A 169 10.42 16.20 20.93
C ASP A 169 8.89 16.05 21.01
N THR A 170 8.47 15.39 22.09
CA THR A 170 7.07 15.04 22.35
C THR A 170 6.22 16.27 22.63
N GLU A 171 6.82 17.33 23.17
CA GLU A 171 6.10 18.57 23.45
C GLU A 171 5.69 19.27 22.16
N THR A 172 6.62 19.40 21.21
CA THR A 172 6.30 19.93 19.87
C THR A 172 5.31 19.03 19.15
N TYR A 173 5.43 17.70 19.31
CA TYR A 173 4.46 16.74 18.75
C TYR A 173 3.04 17.03 19.26
N LEU A 174 2.85 17.11 20.58
CA LEU A 174 1.56 17.41 21.21
C LEU A 174 0.99 18.78 20.79
N LYS A 175 1.84 19.81 20.67
CA LYS A 175 1.45 21.14 20.18
C LYS A 175 0.89 21.07 18.76
N ARG A 176 1.50 20.29 17.88
CA ARG A 176 1.02 20.10 16.49
C ARG A 176 -0.29 19.34 16.44
N LEU A 177 -0.47 18.32 17.28
CA LEU A 177 -1.76 17.62 17.38
C LEU A 177 -2.87 18.55 17.85
N ALA A 178 -2.61 19.36 18.88
CA ALA A 178 -3.57 20.34 19.37
C ALA A 178 -3.93 21.38 18.30
N ALA A 179 -2.93 21.88 17.56
CA ALA A 179 -3.14 22.79 16.44
C ALA A 179 -3.95 22.15 15.28
N ALA A 180 -3.88 20.84 15.12
CA ALA A 180 -4.69 20.07 14.17
C ALA A 180 -6.10 19.74 14.69
N GLY A 181 -6.50 20.26 15.85
CA GLY A 181 -7.84 20.09 16.41
C GLY A 181 -8.02 18.87 17.32
N VAL A 182 -6.92 18.21 17.72
CA VAL A 182 -6.98 17.10 18.67
C VAL A 182 -7.06 17.64 20.10
N ASP A 183 -8.05 17.21 20.86
CA ASP A 183 -8.18 17.53 22.27
C ASP A 183 -7.32 16.58 23.11
N LEU A 184 -6.19 17.08 23.61
CA LEU A 184 -5.19 16.26 24.31
C LEU A 184 -5.72 15.63 25.61
N GLU A 185 -6.80 16.18 26.18
CA GLU A 185 -7.36 15.75 27.47
C GLU A 185 -8.57 14.83 27.30
N LYS A 186 -9.04 14.59 26.07
CA LYS A 186 -10.10 13.62 25.77
C LYS A 186 -9.54 12.23 25.44
N PRO A 187 -10.34 11.16 25.66
CA PRO A 187 -9.96 9.81 25.29
C PRO A 187 -9.66 9.66 23.79
N VAL A 188 -8.72 8.77 23.45
CA VAL A 188 -8.37 8.45 22.05
C VAL A 188 -9.61 8.00 21.25
N ALA A 189 -10.41 7.10 21.81
CA ALA A 189 -11.55 6.50 21.10
C ALA A 189 -12.58 7.54 20.61
N GLY A 190 -12.75 8.65 21.34
CA GLY A 190 -13.72 9.69 20.99
C GLY A 190 -13.31 10.60 19.84
N GLN A 191 -12.06 10.49 19.36
CA GLN A 191 -11.50 11.39 18.34
C GLN A 191 -10.46 10.69 17.44
N ILE A 192 -10.57 9.37 17.30
CA ILE A 192 -9.56 8.53 16.66
C ILE A 192 -9.27 8.97 15.22
N ASP A 193 -10.28 9.39 14.46
CA ASP A 193 -10.11 9.82 13.07
C ASP A 193 -9.30 11.13 12.98
N THR A 194 -9.64 12.12 13.81
CA THR A 194 -8.88 13.38 13.92
C THR A 194 -7.45 13.12 14.39
N LEU A 195 -7.26 12.26 15.38
CA LEU A 195 -5.95 11.91 15.92
C LEU A 195 -5.07 11.25 14.85
N MET A 196 -5.59 10.26 14.13
CA MET A 196 -4.81 9.54 13.11
C MET A 196 -4.41 10.45 11.96
N ALA A 197 -5.31 11.34 11.50
CA ALA A 197 -5.00 12.32 10.47
C ALA A 197 -3.92 13.31 10.93
N ALA A 198 -4.00 13.80 12.18
CA ALA A 198 -3.00 14.70 12.75
C ALA A 198 -1.63 14.05 12.94
N ILE A 199 -1.60 12.77 13.36
CA ILE A 199 -0.38 11.99 13.47
C ILE A 199 0.27 11.83 12.09
N GLU A 200 -0.48 11.39 11.08
CA GLU A 200 0.05 11.21 9.72
C GLU A 200 0.65 12.50 9.15
N ALA A 201 -0.02 13.64 9.36
CA ALA A 201 0.50 14.95 8.97
C ALA A 201 1.82 15.28 9.68
N ASN A 202 1.95 14.89 10.95
CA ASN A 202 3.16 15.13 11.73
C ASN A 202 4.31 14.16 11.39
N GLU A 203 4.01 12.91 11.04
CA GLU A 203 5.00 11.91 10.59
C GLU A 203 5.63 12.28 9.23
N GLY A 204 5.01 13.20 8.47
CA GLY A 204 5.61 13.80 7.28
C GLY A 204 5.82 12.79 6.15
N MET A 205 4.79 12.02 5.82
CA MET A 205 4.86 11.04 4.74
C MET A 205 5.16 11.71 3.39
N VAL A 206 6.25 11.30 2.75
CA VAL A 206 6.65 11.77 1.41
C VAL A 206 6.67 10.59 0.47
N GLU A 207 5.94 10.71 -0.63
CA GLU A 207 5.90 9.67 -1.66
C GLU A 207 7.22 9.58 -2.43
N GLY A 208 7.50 8.39 -2.94
CA GLY A 208 8.62 8.13 -3.83
C GLY A 208 8.14 7.82 -5.25
N VAL A 209 8.82 6.89 -5.88
CA VAL A 209 8.53 6.39 -7.23
C VAL A 209 7.89 5.01 -7.12
N LEU A 210 6.75 4.84 -7.78
CA LEU A 210 6.11 3.54 -7.97
C LEU A 210 6.59 2.93 -9.29
N ILE A 211 7.06 1.69 -9.24
CA ILE A 211 7.52 0.93 -10.41
C ILE A 211 6.64 -0.31 -10.53
N ALA A 212 6.00 -0.53 -11.67
CA ALA A 212 5.27 -1.77 -11.92
C ALA A 212 6.27 -2.92 -12.10
N ARG A 213 6.04 -4.06 -11.44
CA ARG A 213 6.88 -5.24 -11.60
C ARG A 213 6.51 -6.02 -12.85
N ARG A 214 7.53 -6.63 -13.43
CA ARG A 214 7.44 -7.50 -14.60
C ARG A 214 8.00 -8.87 -14.19
N PRO A 215 7.20 -9.72 -13.51
CA PRO A 215 7.67 -11.02 -13.07
C PRO A 215 8.08 -11.86 -14.28
N ARG A 216 9.01 -12.79 -14.08
CA ARG A 216 9.57 -13.59 -15.18
C ARG A 216 8.49 -14.40 -15.90
N SER A 217 7.50 -14.88 -15.16
CA SER A 217 6.31 -15.58 -15.69
C SER A 217 5.43 -14.73 -16.60
N ALA A 218 5.56 -13.39 -16.56
CA ALA A 218 4.78 -12.47 -17.37
C ALA A 218 5.55 -11.95 -18.62
N LEU A 219 6.77 -12.42 -18.86
CA LEU A 219 7.52 -12.09 -20.08
C LEU A 219 7.21 -13.14 -21.16
N PRO A 220 6.98 -12.73 -22.42
CA PRO A 220 6.84 -13.68 -23.53
C PRO A 220 8.13 -14.50 -23.69
N GLU A 221 7.97 -15.79 -24.02
CA GLU A 221 9.08 -16.73 -24.27
C GLU A 221 9.98 -16.31 -25.44
#